data_AF-A0A7C6F4A1-F1
#
_entry.id   AF-A0A7C6F4A1-F1
#
_cell.length_a   1.000
_cell.length_b   1.000
_cell.length_c   1.000
_cell.angle_alpha   90.00
_cell.angle_beta   90.00
_cell.angle_gamma   90.00
#
_symmetry.space_group_name_H-M   'P 1'
#
loop_
_entity.id
_entity.type
_entity.pdbx_description
1 polymer ?
#
loop_
_entity_poly.entity_id
_entity_poly.type
_entity_poly.pdbx_seq_one_letter_code
_entity_poly.pdbx_strand_id
1 'polypeptide(L)'
;MGSQSEDSPEPPKKQSGKRRRSWRAREKKHEQSPGITVRRIDNDVFELVFPRKVRMFSDDIEEVHDMLAHEEWDLAVDELLWLLRECRELLEAHQLLGRIALFQGKLELARAHLGYAYELGLNATGKNFTGRLPFARPSNRPLLQATYDLLQCLIQLDEHDLAHSVAQQLLKWDPSDPLHVRDVCSPA
;
A
#
# COMPACT_ATOMS: atom_id res chain seq x y z
N MET A 1 -6.33 20.28 60.82
CA MET A 1 -5.50 19.52 59.88
C MET A 1 -6.38 19.19 58.69
N GLY A 2 -6.27 20.00 57.63
CA GLY A 2 -7.02 19.82 56.41
C GLY A 2 -6.30 18.82 55.50
N SER A 3 -7.07 18.00 54.81
CA SER A 3 -6.62 17.27 53.64
C SER A 3 -7.75 17.35 52.62
N GLN A 4 -7.59 18.32 51.72
CA GLN A 4 -8.34 18.44 50.48
C GLN A 4 -7.76 17.41 49.52
N SER A 5 -8.59 16.48 49.08
CA SER A 5 -8.26 15.57 47.98
C SER A 5 -8.74 16.24 46.70
N GLU A 6 -7.80 16.59 45.82
CA GLU A 6 -8.04 17.23 44.54
C GLU A 6 -8.70 16.23 43.57
N ASP A 7 -9.92 16.56 43.18
CA ASP A 7 -10.69 15.88 42.14
C ASP A 7 -10.13 16.32 40.78
N SER A 8 -9.44 15.41 40.09
CA SER A 8 -8.85 15.68 38.76
C SER A 8 -9.92 15.50 37.69
N PRO A 9 -10.13 16.45 36.77
CA PRO A 9 -11.16 16.32 35.73
C PRO A 9 -10.75 15.31 34.66
N GLU A 10 -11.67 14.38 34.34
CA GLU A 10 -11.57 13.46 33.19
C GLU A 10 -11.32 14.21 31.87
N PRO A 11 -10.52 13.66 30.95
CA PRO A 11 -10.35 14.24 29.62
C PRO A 11 -11.64 14.05 28.79
N PRO A 12 -12.01 15.03 27.93
CA PRO A 12 -13.25 14.97 27.17
C PRO A 12 -13.22 13.85 26.13
N LYS A 13 -14.25 12.99 26.17
CA LYS A 13 -14.54 11.98 25.15
C LYS A 13 -14.75 12.68 23.80
N LYS A 14 -13.81 12.50 22.86
CA LYS A 14 -13.96 12.94 21.47
C LYS A 14 -15.10 12.16 20.83
N GLN A 15 -16.24 12.82 20.67
CA GLN A 15 -17.32 12.38 19.79
C GLN A 15 -16.81 12.43 18.34
N SER A 16 -16.42 11.28 17.77
CA SER A 16 -16.24 11.13 16.33
C SER A 16 -17.62 11.16 15.66
N GLY A 17 -18.11 12.39 15.48
CA GLY A 17 -19.35 12.67 14.80
C GLY A 17 -19.29 12.22 13.34
N LYS A 18 -20.05 11.16 13.04
CA LYS A 18 -20.77 10.92 11.78
C LYS A 18 -20.66 12.07 10.78
N ARG A 19 -19.75 11.94 9.81
CA ARG A 19 -19.87 12.59 8.51
C ARG A 19 -19.84 11.51 7.43
N ARG A 20 -20.97 10.79 7.31
CA ARG A 20 -21.33 10.07 6.08
C ARG A 20 -21.33 11.09 4.95
N ARG A 21 -20.22 11.25 4.24
CA ARG A 21 -20.11 12.21 3.13
C ARG A 21 -20.83 11.65 1.92
N SER A 22 -22.03 12.16 1.72
CA SER A 22 -22.92 11.93 0.58
C SER A 22 -22.41 12.56 -0.73
N TRP A 23 -21.16 12.31 -1.13
CA TRP A 23 -20.57 12.88 -2.36
C TRP A 23 -20.47 11.88 -3.53
N ARG A 24 -21.20 10.76 -3.45
CA ARG A 24 -21.37 9.81 -4.55
C ARG A 24 -22.33 10.38 -5.61
N ALA A 25 -21.85 11.26 -6.48
CA ALA A 25 -22.31 11.41 -7.86
C ALA A 25 -21.57 12.56 -8.55
N ARG A 26 -20.41 12.26 -9.14
CA ARG A 26 -19.99 12.97 -10.35
C ARG A 26 -19.22 12.01 -11.24
N GLU A 27 -19.96 11.25 -12.03
CA GLU A 27 -19.40 10.51 -13.17
C GLU A 27 -18.65 11.49 -14.07
N LYS A 28 -17.32 11.48 -13.95
CA LYS A 28 -16.44 12.13 -14.92
C LYS A 28 -15.92 11.04 -15.85
N LYS A 29 -16.01 11.30 -17.16
CA LYS A 29 -15.40 10.49 -18.20
C LYS A 29 -13.99 10.05 -17.79
N HIS A 30 -13.73 8.74 -17.84
CA HIS A 30 -12.42 8.15 -17.64
C HIS A 30 -11.48 8.61 -18.77
N GLU A 31 -10.87 9.77 -18.60
CA GLU A 31 -9.69 10.16 -19.36
C GLU A 31 -8.55 9.24 -18.93
N GLN A 32 -7.94 8.53 -19.88
CA GLN A 32 -6.81 7.65 -19.61
C GLN A 32 -5.70 8.48 -18.98
N SER A 33 -5.56 8.37 -17.66
CA SER A 33 -4.52 9.07 -16.94
C SER A 33 -3.18 8.45 -17.35
N PRO A 34 -2.12 9.26 -17.55
CA PRO A 34 -0.78 8.70 -17.73
C PRO A 34 -0.50 7.80 -16.52
N GLY A 35 -0.01 6.58 -16.75
CA GLY A 35 0.23 5.60 -15.68
C GLY A 35 1.31 6.04 -14.69
N ILE A 36 1.64 5.18 -13.73
CA ILE A 36 2.75 5.41 -12.81
C ILE A 36 4.06 5.44 -13.62
N THR A 37 4.96 6.36 -13.27
CA THR A 37 6.28 6.51 -13.89
C THR A 37 7.35 6.59 -12.84
N VAL A 38 8.63 6.59 -13.23
CA VAL A 38 9.75 6.86 -12.33
C VAL A 38 10.42 8.18 -12.67
N ARG A 39 10.92 8.86 -11.63
CA ARG A 39 11.74 10.07 -11.76
C ARG A 39 13.07 9.87 -11.02
N ARG A 40 14.16 10.25 -11.68
CA ARG A 40 15.50 10.27 -11.08
C ARG A 40 15.58 11.41 -10.06
N ILE A 41 16.08 11.12 -8.86
CA ILE A 41 16.25 12.10 -7.77
C ILE A 41 17.72 12.38 -7.50
N ASP A 42 18.56 11.35 -7.55
CA ASP A 42 20.01 11.45 -7.47
C ASP A 42 20.62 10.26 -8.18
N ASN A 43 21.82 10.37 -8.77
CA ASN A 43 22.62 9.25 -9.29
C ASN A 43 21.78 8.09 -9.88
N ASP A 44 21.77 6.93 -9.22
CA ASP A 44 20.98 5.77 -9.60
C ASP A 44 19.68 5.62 -8.78
N VAL A 45 19.31 6.61 -7.99
CA VAL A 45 18.14 6.64 -7.10
C VAL A 45 16.94 7.30 -7.78
N PHE A 46 15.83 6.57 -7.77
CA PHE A 46 14.57 6.98 -8.37
C PHE A 46 13.44 6.94 -7.35
N GLU A 47 12.37 7.64 -7.69
CA GLU A 47 11.11 7.55 -6.99
C GLU A 47 9.94 7.37 -7.96
N LEU A 48 8.87 6.73 -7.50
CA LEU A 48 7.62 6.65 -8.23
C LEU A 48 6.95 8.02 -8.31
N VAL A 49 6.47 8.36 -9.50
CA VAL A 49 5.65 9.53 -9.78
C VAL A 49 4.26 9.05 -10.16
N PHE A 50 3.30 9.38 -9.29
CA PHE A 50 1.92 8.98 -9.45
C PHE A 50 1.13 9.97 -10.33
N PRO A 51 0.08 9.48 -11.02
CA PRO A 51 -0.84 10.33 -11.75
C PRO A 51 -1.49 11.36 -10.84
N ARG A 52 -1.93 12.51 -11.38
CA ARG A 52 -2.63 13.53 -10.58
C ARG A 52 -3.85 12.96 -9.85
N LYS A 53 -4.56 12.03 -10.49
CA LYS A 53 -5.75 11.39 -9.93
C LYS A 53 -5.45 10.65 -8.62
N VAL A 54 -4.33 9.94 -8.52
CA VAL A 54 -3.89 9.28 -7.28
C VAL A 54 -3.70 10.28 -6.14
N ARG A 55 -3.08 11.44 -6.41
CA ARG A 55 -2.88 12.49 -5.39
C ARG A 55 -4.17 13.10 -4.86
N MET A 56 -5.28 12.96 -5.59
CA MET A 56 -6.58 13.45 -5.13
C MET A 56 -7.21 12.55 -4.07
N PHE A 57 -6.72 11.32 -3.92
CA PHE A 57 -7.21 10.33 -2.96
C PHE A 57 -6.32 10.22 -1.71
N SER A 58 -5.43 11.19 -1.44
CA SER A 58 -4.57 11.14 -0.26
C SER A 58 -5.36 11.10 1.03
N ASP A 59 -6.39 11.95 1.13
CA ASP A 59 -7.23 12.08 2.31
C ASP A 59 -8.11 10.83 2.47
N ASP A 60 -8.61 10.27 1.36
CA ASP A 60 -9.38 9.02 1.40
C ASP A 60 -8.52 7.82 1.85
N ILE A 61 -7.24 7.76 1.45
CA ILE A 61 -6.29 6.76 1.94
C ILE A 61 -5.98 6.95 3.43
N GLU A 62 -5.85 8.19 3.91
CA GLU A 62 -5.68 8.48 5.34
C GLU A 62 -6.91 8.00 6.14
N GLU A 63 -8.13 8.25 5.63
CA GLU A 63 -9.37 7.72 6.23
C GLU A 63 -9.38 6.18 6.26
N VAL A 64 -8.87 5.51 5.22
CA VAL A 64 -8.71 4.04 5.23
C VAL A 64 -7.74 3.58 6.32
N HIS A 65 -6.60 4.25 6.49
CA HIS A 65 -5.66 3.90 7.58
C HIS A 65 -6.30 4.05 8.95
N ASP A 66 -7.13 5.09 9.16
CA ASP A 66 -7.91 5.25 10.38
C ASP A 66 -8.91 4.09 10.58
N MET A 67 -9.61 3.65 9.53
CA MET A 67 -10.51 2.48 9.61
C MET A 67 -9.73 1.21 10.02
N LEU A 68 -8.56 0.98 9.42
CA LEU A 68 -7.71 -0.18 9.74
C LEU A 68 -7.20 -0.12 11.18
N ALA A 69 -6.84 1.07 11.69
CA ALA A 69 -6.40 1.26 13.07
C ALA A 69 -7.52 0.99 14.10
N HIS A 70 -8.78 1.10 13.70
CA HIS A 70 -9.96 0.77 14.51
C HIS A 70 -10.55 -0.60 14.19
N GLU A 71 -9.83 -1.44 13.45
CA GLU A 71 -10.26 -2.79 13.06
C GLU A 71 -11.58 -2.81 12.26
N GLU A 72 -11.92 -1.72 11.58
CA GLU A 72 -13.11 -1.59 10.73
C GLU A 72 -12.86 -2.21 9.33
N TRP A 73 -12.46 -3.49 9.30
CA TRP A 73 -11.96 -4.19 8.11
C TRP A 73 -12.92 -4.17 6.92
N ASP A 74 -14.21 -4.44 7.15
CA ASP A 74 -15.21 -4.50 6.08
C ASP A 74 -15.42 -3.12 5.44
N LEU A 75 -15.41 -2.07 6.27
CA LEU A 75 -15.54 -0.69 5.79
C LEU A 75 -14.30 -0.26 4.99
N ALA A 76 -13.10 -0.60 5.49
CA ALA A 76 -11.85 -0.34 4.78
C ALA A 76 -11.82 -1.04 3.42
N VAL A 77 -12.27 -2.31 3.35
CA VAL A 77 -12.36 -3.05 2.08
C VAL A 77 -13.34 -2.38 1.11
N ASP A 78 -14.52 -1.99 1.55
CA ASP A 78 -15.52 -1.31 0.71
C ASP A 78 -14.98 0.02 0.16
N GLU A 79 -14.29 0.80 0.98
CA GLU A 79 -13.71 2.09 0.58
C GLU A 79 -12.56 1.88 -0.41
N LEU A 80 -11.65 0.95 -0.13
CA LEU A 80 -10.55 0.60 -1.03
C LEU A 80 -11.05 0.13 -2.41
N LEU A 81 -12.09 -0.71 -2.45
CA LEU A 81 -12.71 -1.15 -3.70
C LEU A 81 -13.37 0.02 -4.45
N TRP A 82 -14.00 0.95 -3.73
CA TRP A 82 -14.53 2.17 -4.35
C TRP A 82 -13.40 3.03 -4.96
N LEU A 83 -12.31 3.25 -4.22
CA LEU A 83 -11.15 3.99 -4.72
C LEU A 83 -10.53 3.36 -5.97
N LEU A 84 -10.42 2.03 -6.02
CA LEU A 84 -9.88 1.32 -7.19
C LEU A 84 -10.79 1.37 -8.42
N ARG A 85 -12.11 1.50 -8.24
CA ARG A 85 -13.03 1.78 -9.35
C ARG A 85 -12.77 3.15 -9.95
N GLU A 86 -12.42 4.12 -9.11
CA GLU A 86 -12.09 5.47 -9.56
C GLU A 86 -10.68 5.56 -10.15
N CYS A 87 -9.66 4.99 -9.51
CA CYS A 87 -8.28 5.03 -9.97
C CYS A 87 -7.59 3.67 -9.78
N ARG A 88 -7.46 2.93 -10.89
CA ARG A 88 -6.83 1.60 -10.88
C ARG A 88 -5.34 1.65 -10.57
N GLU A 89 -4.70 2.79 -10.79
CA GLU A 89 -3.29 3.07 -10.50
C GLU A 89 -3.05 3.47 -9.04
N LEU A 90 -4.07 3.45 -8.17
CA LEU A 90 -3.91 3.73 -6.75
C LEU A 90 -3.20 2.54 -6.07
N LEU A 91 -1.88 2.55 -6.16
CA LEU A 91 -1.03 1.42 -5.78
C LEU A 91 -1.20 1.03 -4.31
N GLU A 92 -1.28 2.02 -3.42
CA GLU A 92 -1.48 1.78 -1.99
C GLU A 92 -2.81 1.08 -1.69
N ALA A 93 -3.87 1.36 -2.47
CA ALA A 93 -5.14 0.66 -2.28
C ALA A 93 -5.03 -0.84 -2.64
N HIS A 94 -4.31 -1.20 -3.70
CA HIS A 94 -4.00 -2.61 -4.00
C HIS A 94 -3.14 -3.24 -2.92
N GLN A 95 -2.14 -2.53 -2.41
CA GLN A 95 -1.27 -3.00 -1.33
C GLN A 95 -2.09 -3.34 -0.07
N LEU A 96 -2.98 -2.43 0.35
CA LEU A 96 -3.81 -2.60 1.53
C LEU A 96 -4.83 -3.74 1.36
N LEU A 97 -5.54 -3.80 0.23
CA LEU A 97 -6.48 -4.91 -0.05
C LEU A 97 -5.76 -6.27 -0.07
N GLY A 98 -4.59 -6.31 -0.69
CA GLY A 98 -3.75 -7.50 -0.73
C GLY A 98 -3.33 -7.97 0.66
N ARG A 99 -2.90 -7.04 1.51
CA ARG A 99 -2.51 -7.32 2.90
C ARG A 99 -3.69 -7.79 3.76
N ILE A 100 -4.87 -7.16 3.62
CA ILE A 100 -6.09 -7.60 4.32
C ILE A 100 -6.45 -9.03 3.88
N ALA A 101 -6.43 -9.30 2.58
CA ALA A 101 -6.71 -10.64 2.05
C ALA A 101 -5.69 -11.68 2.56
N LEU A 102 -4.40 -11.33 2.60
CA LEU A 102 -3.34 -12.19 3.13
C LEU A 102 -3.56 -12.50 4.62
N PHE A 103 -3.85 -11.49 5.43
CA PHE A 103 -4.17 -11.65 6.85
C PHE A 103 -5.38 -12.57 7.07
N GLN A 104 -6.37 -12.51 6.18
CA GLN A 104 -7.56 -13.35 6.23
C GLN A 104 -7.37 -14.76 5.61
N GLY A 105 -6.16 -15.11 5.18
CA GLY A 105 -5.87 -16.39 4.52
C GLY A 105 -6.49 -16.55 3.13
N LYS A 106 -6.95 -15.45 2.51
CA LYS A 106 -7.52 -15.43 1.16
C LYS A 106 -6.42 -15.28 0.13
N LEU A 107 -5.56 -16.31 0.02
CA LEU A 107 -4.30 -16.24 -0.72
C LEU A 107 -4.46 -15.87 -2.20
N GLU A 108 -5.44 -16.43 -2.90
CA GLU A 108 -5.67 -16.08 -4.32
C GLU A 108 -6.08 -14.61 -4.51
N LEU A 109 -6.89 -14.08 -3.60
CA LEU A 109 -7.30 -12.67 -3.63
C LEU A 109 -6.12 -11.76 -3.28
N ALA A 110 -5.30 -12.15 -2.30
CA ALA A 110 -4.08 -11.44 -1.96
C ALA A 110 -3.13 -11.39 -3.16
N ARG A 111 -2.87 -12.54 -3.80
CA ARG A 111 -2.05 -12.65 -5.01
C ARG A 111 -2.56 -11.76 -6.13
N ALA A 112 -3.88 -11.69 -6.36
CA ALA A 112 -4.45 -10.84 -7.40
C ALA A 112 -4.14 -9.35 -7.17
N HIS A 113 -4.38 -8.83 -5.96
CA HIS A 113 -4.12 -7.42 -5.65
C HIS A 113 -2.62 -7.09 -5.59
N LEU A 114 -1.83 -7.92 -4.90
CA LEU A 114 -0.40 -7.69 -4.73
C LEU A 114 0.36 -7.89 -6.04
N GLY A 115 -0.04 -8.87 -6.85
CA GLY A 115 0.48 -9.09 -8.20
C GLY A 115 0.20 -7.90 -9.12
N TYR A 116 -1.01 -7.34 -9.08
CA TYR A 116 -1.34 -6.14 -9.86
C TYR A 116 -0.50 -4.92 -9.41
N ALA A 117 -0.30 -4.73 -8.10
CA ALA A 117 0.59 -3.69 -7.59
C ALA A 117 2.05 -3.88 -8.07
N TYR A 118 2.54 -5.11 -8.09
CA TYR A 118 3.86 -5.45 -8.62
C TYR A 118 3.97 -5.16 -10.13
N GLU A 119 2.95 -5.54 -10.92
CA GLU A 119 2.89 -5.24 -12.36
C GLU A 119 2.90 -3.73 -12.64
N LEU A 120 2.19 -2.93 -11.83
CA LEU A 120 2.25 -1.47 -11.92
C LEU A 120 3.69 -0.95 -11.75
N GLY A 121 4.46 -1.51 -10.80
CA GLY A 121 5.86 -1.17 -10.60
C GLY A 121 6.78 -1.59 -11.75
N LEU A 122 6.58 -2.80 -12.29
CA LEU A 122 7.31 -3.28 -13.46
C LEU A 122 7.03 -2.40 -14.69
N ASN A 123 5.77 -2.00 -14.89
CA ASN A 123 5.37 -1.12 -15.98
C ASN A 123 5.97 0.28 -15.82
N ALA A 124 6.00 0.82 -14.60
CA ALA A 124 6.55 2.14 -14.30
C ALA A 124 8.07 2.22 -14.52
N THR A 125 8.78 1.14 -14.20
CA THR A 125 10.25 1.06 -14.33
C THR A 125 10.68 0.67 -15.75
N GLY A 126 9.92 -0.20 -16.41
CA GLY A 126 10.25 -0.74 -17.71
C GLY A 126 11.35 -1.80 -17.66
N LYS A 127 11.49 -2.57 -18.75
CA LYS A 127 12.37 -3.76 -18.82
C LYS A 127 13.87 -3.47 -18.60
N ASN A 128 14.32 -2.26 -18.94
CA ASN A 128 15.73 -1.88 -18.92
C ASN A 128 16.10 -1.00 -17.71
N PHE A 129 15.29 -1.01 -16.65
CA PHE A 129 15.58 -0.23 -15.46
C PHE A 129 16.81 -0.77 -14.71
N THR A 130 17.80 0.13 -14.53
CA THR A 130 19.05 -0.14 -13.80
C THR A 130 19.19 0.70 -12.54
N GLY A 131 18.15 1.46 -12.17
CA GLY A 131 18.14 2.27 -10.96
C GLY A 131 17.69 1.51 -9.72
N ARG A 132 17.72 2.22 -8.59
CA ARG A 132 17.20 1.80 -7.29
C ARG A 132 15.94 2.59 -6.94
N LEU A 133 15.02 1.94 -6.27
CA LEU A 133 13.84 2.50 -5.62
C LEU A 133 13.97 2.25 -4.12
N PRO A 134 14.61 3.14 -3.34
CA PRO A 134 14.79 2.91 -1.91
C PRO A 134 13.47 2.99 -1.15
N PHE A 135 13.24 2.09 -0.20
CA PHE A 135 12.07 2.07 0.70
C PHE A 135 11.98 3.29 1.61
N ALA A 136 13.12 3.91 1.92
CA ALA A 136 13.16 5.16 2.68
C ALA A 136 12.36 6.28 1.98
N ARG A 137 12.17 6.22 0.66
CA ARG A 137 11.35 7.19 -0.10
C ARG A 137 9.86 6.87 0.05
N PRO A 138 9.05 7.79 0.61
CA PRO A 138 7.62 7.53 0.86
C PRO A 138 6.85 7.07 -0.38
N SER A 139 7.08 7.65 -1.54
CA SER A 139 6.41 7.27 -2.80
C SER A 139 6.73 5.86 -3.28
N ASN A 140 7.86 5.27 -2.87
CA ASN A 140 8.23 3.91 -3.24
C ASN A 140 7.65 2.85 -2.29
N ARG A 141 7.32 3.24 -1.04
CA ARG A 141 6.91 2.29 0.01
C ARG A 141 5.73 1.42 -0.40
N PRO A 142 4.63 1.94 -0.99
CA PRO A 142 3.50 1.08 -1.33
C PRO A 142 3.89 -0.04 -2.30
N LEU A 143 4.78 0.22 -3.27
CA LEU A 143 5.22 -0.79 -4.23
C LEU A 143 6.09 -1.85 -3.57
N LEU A 144 7.10 -1.41 -2.83
CA LEU A 144 8.05 -2.34 -2.21
C LEU A 144 7.39 -3.16 -1.12
N GLN A 145 6.46 -2.57 -0.37
CA GLN A 145 5.67 -3.29 0.63
C GLN A 145 4.72 -4.29 -0.03
N ALA A 146 4.02 -3.91 -1.12
CA ALA A 146 3.17 -4.85 -1.86
C ALA A 146 3.98 -6.01 -2.45
N THR A 147 5.20 -5.73 -2.93
CA THR A 147 6.11 -6.73 -3.50
C THR A 147 6.60 -7.70 -2.42
N TYR A 148 6.91 -7.21 -1.22
CA TYR A 148 7.24 -8.06 -0.08
C TYR A 148 6.03 -8.89 0.38
N ASP A 149 4.85 -8.29 0.47
CA ASP A 149 3.63 -9.01 0.84
C ASP A 149 3.29 -10.07 -0.23
N LEU A 150 3.56 -9.79 -1.52
CA LEU A 150 3.42 -10.76 -2.62
C LEU A 150 4.37 -11.95 -2.44
N LEU A 151 5.64 -11.69 -2.11
CA LEU A 151 6.62 -12.72 -1.79
C LEU A 151 6.10 -13.66 -0.70
N GLN A 152 5.59 -13.12 0.41
CA GLN A 152 4.98 -13.90 1.49
C GLN A 152 3.79 -14.73 1.01
N CYS A 153 2.91 -14.12 0.21
CA CYS A 153 1.74 -14.78 -0.36
C CYS A 153 2.14 -15.97 -1.27
N LEU A 154 3.16 -15.79 -2.12
CA LEU A 154 3.66 -16.83 -3.02
C LEU A 154 4.29 -18.00 -2.27
N ILE A 155 5.02 -17.74 -1.17
CA ILE A 155 5.55 -18.79 -0.30
C ILE A 155 4.41 -19.62 0.31
N GLN A 156 3.34 -18.97 0.78
CA GLN A 156 2.17 -19.67 1.33
C GLN A 156 1.39 -20.46 0.28
N LEU A 157 1.51 -20.08 -1.00
CA LEU A 157 0.93 -20.79 -2.15
C LEU A 157 1.85 -21.89 -2.73
N ASP A 158 3.02 -22.14 -2.13
CA ASP A 158 4.03 -23.11 -2.64
C ASP A 158 4.61 -22.72 -4.02
N GLU A 159 4.47 -21.45 -4.44
CA GLU A 159 4.98 -20.91 -5.71
C GLU A 159 6.43 -20.40 -5.57
N HIS A 160 7.34 -21.27 -5.10
CA HIS A 160 8.69 -20.89 -4.68
C HIS A 160 9.56 -20.25 -5.77
N ASP A 161 9.49 -20.72 -7.02
CA ASP A 161 10.27 -20.16 -8.13
C ASP A 161 9.88 -18.70 -8.43
N LEU A 162 8.58 -18.43 -8.40
CA LEU A 162 8.06 -17.08 -8.59
C LEU A 162 8.38 -16.20 -7.38
N ALA A 163 8.24 -16.74 -6.17
CA ALA A 163 8.61 -16.07 -4.93
C ALA A 163 10.07 -15.61 -4.96
N HIS A 164 10.99 -16.50 -5.33
CA HIS A 164 12.41 -16.17 -5.48
C HIS A 164 12.65 -15.08 -6.55
N SER A 165 11.95 -15.15 -7.68
CA SER A 165 12.04 -14.13 -8.74
C SER A 165 11.58 -12.75 -8.25
N VAL A 166 10.48 -12.71 -7.50
CA VAL A 166 9.96 -11.47 -6.88
C VAL A 166 10.94 -10.93 -5.83
N ALA A 167 11.53 -11.79 -5.00
CA ALA A 167 12.54 -11.39 -4.01
C ALA A 167 13.80 -10.79 -4.67
N GLN A 168 14.30 -11.40 -5.75
CA GLN A 168 15.42 -10.87 -6.52
C GLN A 168 15.10 -9.49 -7.11
N GLN A 169 13.89 -9.30 -7.64
CA GLN A 169 13.47 -8.00 -8.17
C GLN A 169 13.36 -6.95 -7.05
N LEU A 170 12.84 -7.32 -5.88
CA LEU A 170 12.75 -6.43 -4.72
C LEU A 170 14.14 -5.99 -4.23
N LEU A 171 15.09 -6.93 -4.14
CA LEU A 171 16.49 -6.64 -3.79
C LEU A 171 17.23 -5.84 -4.87
N LYS A 172 16.85 -5.99 -6.15
CA LYS A 172 17.38 -5.15 -7.22
C LYS A 172 16.90 -3.70 -7.07
N TRP A 173 15.62 -3.51 -6.71
CA TRP A 173 15.08 -2.18 -6.45
C TRP A 173 15.64 -1.55 -5.18
N ASP A 174 15.76 -2.29 -4.08
CA ASP A 174 16.38 -1.81 -2.85
C ASP A 174 17.41 -2.80 -2.28
N PRO A 175 18.69 -2.68 -2.69
CA PRO A 175 19.75 -3.56 -2.20
C PRO A 175 20.06 -3.43 -0.70
N SER A 176 19.64 -2.32 -0.07
CA SER A 176 19.82 -2.09 1.37
C SER A 176 18.93 -3.00 2.22
N ASP A 177 17.94 -3.62 1.59
CA ASP A 177 17.10 -4.67 2.17
C ASP A 177 16.45 -4.31 3.52
N PRO A 178 15.73 -3.17 3.58
CA PRO A 178 15.09 -2.71 4.82
C PRO A 178 13.90 -3.58 5.24
N LEU A 179 13.45 -4.49 4.36
CA LEU A 179 12.37 -5.44 4.61
C LEU A 179 12.88 -6.85 4.93
N HIS A 180 14.19 -7.05 5.08
CA HIS A 180 14.80 -8.33 5.43
C HIS A 180 14.41 -9.49 4.49
N VAL A 181 14.33 -9.20 3.19
CA VAL A 181 13.93 -10.14 2.13
C VAL A 181 14.86 -11.34 2.07
N ARG A 182 16.16 -11.16 2.32
CA ARG A 182 17.14 -12.26 2.31
C ARG A 182 16.86 -13.32 3.38
N ASP A 183 16.31 -12.91 4.52
CA ASP A 183 16.00 -13.81 5.62
C ASP A 183 14.80 -14.72 5.28
N VAL A 184 13.83 -14.17 4.53
CA VAL A 184 12.65 -14.90 4.07
C VAL A 184 12.98 -15.97 3.03
N CYS A 185 13.96 -15.72 2.16
CA CYS A 185 14.35 -16.65 1.10
C CYS A 185 15.45 -17.65 1.49
N SER A 186 15.94 -17.60 2.73
CA SER A 186 16.96 -18.56 3.19
C SER A 186 16.29 -19.94 3.40
N PRO A 187 16.86 -21.02 2.84
CA PRO A 187 16.35 -22.36 3.12
C PRO A 187 16.46 -22.65 4.62
N ALA A 188 15.37 -23.13 5.21
CA ALA A 188 15.35 -23.64 6.58
C ALA A 188 16.21 -24.91 6.72
#